data_AF-A0A1V2QUT4-F1
#
_entry.id   AF-A0A1V2QUT4-F1
#
_cell.length_a   1.000
_cell.length_b   1.000
_cell.length_c   1.000
_cell.angle_alpha   90.00
_cell.angle_beta   90.00
_cell.angle_gamma   90.00
#
_symmetry.space_group_name_H-M   'P 1'
#
loop_
_entity.id
_entity.type
_entity.pdbx_description
1 polymer ?
#
loop_
_entity_poly.entity_id
_entity_poly.type
_entity_poly.pdbx_seq_one_letter_code
_entity_poly.pdbx_strand_id
1 'polypeptide(L)'
;MRSFAVPGATHVVMPIRADVAPLLLEFARWWHVTVEQLVVPGCWGYAYREISGSNSLSNHASGTAIDLNAPRHPLGAFGTVPGHLRGVIESKAAALGLRWGGSYT
;
A
#
# COMPACT_ATOMS: atom_id res chain seq x y z
N MET A 1 2.85 7.19 -15.09
CA MET A 1 3.42 6.65 -13.84
C MET A 1 4.88 7.05 -13.74
N ARG A 2 5.39 7.27 -12.53
CA ARG A 2 6.83 7.42 -12.27
C ARG A 2 7.22 6.55 -11.08
N SER A 3 8.46 6.11 -11.05
CA SER A 3 9.00 5.34 -9.93
C SER A 3 9.47 6.28 -8.83
N PHE A 4 9.03 6.04 -7.60
CA PHE A 4 9.43 6.82 -6.44
C PHE A 4 10.02 5.90 -5.37
N ALA A 5 11.12 6.34 -4.76
CA ALA A 5 11.69 5.68 -3.60
C ALA A 5 10.91 6.08 -2.33
N VAL A 6 10.68 5.12 -1.43
CA VAL A 6 10.05 5.40 -0.14
C VAL A 6 11.04 6.16 0.75
N PRO A 7 10.71 7.35 1.27
CA PRO A 7 11.57 8.06 2.21
C PRO A 7 11.86 7.16 3.43
N GLY A 8 13.12 7.10 3.88
CA GLY A 8 13.54 6.22 4.97
C GLY A 8 13.68 4.73 4.61
N ALA A 9 13.22 4.31 3.44
CA ALA A 9 13.36 2.94 2.92
C ALA A 9 13.69 2.98 1.41
N THR A 10 14.77 3.67 1.06
CA THR A 10 15.09 4.04 -0.34
C THR A 10 15.37 2.84 -1.26
N HIS A 11 15.63 1.66 -0.69
CA HIS A 11 15.71 0.39 -1.41
C HIS A 11 14.35 -0.11 -1.95
N VAL A 12 13.25 0.47 -1.46
CA VAL A 12 11.89 0.20 -1.95
C VAL A 12 11.50 1.29 -2.94
N VAL A 13 11.29 0.88 -4.19
CA VAL A 13 10.91 1.77 -5.28
C VAL A 13 9.64 1.24 -5.93
N MET A 14 8.61 2.08 -6.03
CA MET A 14 7.30 1.70 -6.58
C MET A 14 6.85 2.67 -7.67
N PRO A 15 6.22 2.18 -8.76
CA PRO A 15 5.61 3.05 -9.77
C PRO A 15 4.28 3.61 -9.25
N ILE A 16 4.17 4.93 -9.15
CA ILE A 16 3.00 5.63 -8.56
C ILE A 16 2.60 6.82 -9.46
N ARG A 17 1.34 7.23 -9.41
CA ARG A 17 0.86 8.46 -10.07
C ARG A 17 1.46 9.68 -9.35
N ALA A 18 2.00 10.63 -10.10
CA ALA A 18 2.83 11.69 -9.50
C ALA A 18 2.05 12.63 -8.56
N ASP A 19 0.77 12.89 -8.86
CA ASP A 19 -0.14 13.73 -8.08
C ASP A 19 -0.52 13.13 -6.71
N VAL A 20 -0.59 11.81 -6.60
CA VAL A 20 -0.92 11.10 -5.34
C VAL A 20 0.30 10.51 -4.63
N ALA A 21 1.48 10.53 -5.28
CA ALA A 21 2.71 9.98 -4.72
C ALA A 21 3.04 10.50 -3.31
N PRO A 22 2.91 11.81 -2.98
CA PRO A 22 3.20 12.29 -1.64
C PRO A 22 2.40 11.58 -0.54
N LEU A 23 1.12 11.28 -0.78
CA LEU A 23 0.23 10.63 0.18
C LEU A 23 0.62 9.15 0.39
N LEU A 24 0.83 8.43 -0.71
CA LEU A 24 1.18 7.01 -0.68
C LEU A 24 2.59 6.77 -0.11
N LEU A 25 3.55 7.66 -0.41
CA LEU A 25 4.91 7.59 0.12
C LEU A 25 4.97 7.93 1.60
N GLU A 26 4.17 8.89 2.09
CA GLU A 26 4.08 9.20 3.52
C GLU A 26 3.48 8.04 4.30
N PHE A 27 2.44 7.38 3.76
CA PHE A 27 1.90 6.17 4.38
C PHE A 27 2.93 5.04 4.41
N ALA A 28 3.65 4.80 3.30
CA ALA A 28 4.68 3.76 3.22
C ALA A 28 5.87 4.02 4.16
N ARG A 29 6.33 5.27 4.27
CA ARG A 29 7.37 5.68 5.23
C ARG A 29 6.90 5.42 6.66
N TRP A 30 5.68 5.81 6.99
CA TRP A 30 5.12 5.58 8.32
C TRP A 30 4.99 4.08 8.62
N TRP A 31 4.49 3.29 7.67
CA TRP A 31 4.39 1.83 7.80
C TRP A 31 5.76 1.20 8.10
N HIS A 32 6.80 1.61 7.35
CA HIS A 32 8.17 1.12 7.52
C HIS A 32 8.70 1.30 8.95
N VAL A 33 8.31 2.38 9.62
CA VAL A 33 8.78 2.75 10.96
C VAL A 33 7.88 2.18 12.06
N THR A 34 6.57 2.11 11.83
CA THR A 34 5.59 1.87 12.91
C THR A 34 4.95 0.48 12.86
N VAL A 35 4.83 -0.13 11.69
CA VAL A 35 4.14 -1.42 11.53
C VAL A 35 5.14 -2.54 11.32
N GLU A 36 5.94 -2.45 10.25
CA GLU A 36 7.03 -3.38 9.97
C GLU A 36 7.94 -2.82 8.88
N GLN A 37 9.20 -3.26 8.87
CA GLN A 37 10.14 -2.89 7.82
C GLN A 37 9.69 -3.41 6.45
N LEU A 38 9.77 -2.54 5.46
CA LEU A 38 9.50 -2.86 4.06
C LEU A 38 10.62 -3.70 3.45
N VAL A 39 10.23 -4.78 2.78
CA VAL A 39 11.15 -5.72 2.14
C VAL A 39 10.94 -5.78 0.62
N VAL A 40 12.02 -6.09 -0.09
CA VAL A 40 12.02 -6.35 -1.53
C VAL A 40 12.46 -7.79 -1.78
N PRO A 41 11.76 -8.55 -2.65
CA PRO A 41 10.49 -8.20 -3.30
C PRO A 41 9.31 -8.19 -2.31
N GLY A 42 8.22 -7.50 -2.67
CA GLY A 42 6.97 -7.54 -1.90
C GLY A 42 6.22 -6.21 -1.78
N CYS A 43 6.84 -5.09 -2.17
CA CYS A 43 6.16 -3.80 -2.25
C CYS A 43 5.82 -3.48 -3.71
N TRP A 44 4.56 -3.19 -4.00
CA TRP A 44 4.04 -3.04 -5.36
C TRP A 44 3.27 -1.74 -5.54
N GLY A 45 3.33 -1.18 -6.75
CA GLY A 45 2.58 0.02 -7.15
C GLY A 45 1.73 -0.26 -8.39
N TYR A 46 1.80 0.60 -9.39
CA TYR A 46 1.09 0.46 -10.65
C TYR A 46 1.22 -0.94 -11.29
N ALA A 47 0.06 -1.47 -11.68
CA ALA A 47 -0.07 -2.65 -12.53
C ALA A 47 -1.39 -2.53 -13.31
N TYR A 48 -1.32 -2.51 -14.64
CA TYR A 48 -2.51 -2.46 -15.48
C TYR A 48 -3.20 -3.83 -15.50
N ARG A 49 -4.22 -3.99 -14.66
CA ARG A 49 -4.99 -5.24 -14.51
C ARG A 49 -6.40 -4.99 -14.00
N GLU A 50 -7.26 -5.95 -14.23
CA GLU A 50 -8.55 -6.06 -13.57
C GLU A 50 -8.39 -6.53 -12.11
N ILE A 51 -9.44 -6.32 -11.31
CA ILE A 51 -9.58 -6.94 -10.01
C ILE A 51 -9.79 -8.44 -10.22
N SER A 52 -9.15 -9.29 -9.41
CA SER A 52 -9.28 -10.75 -9.53
C SER A 52 -10.76 -11.16 -9.45
N GLY A 53 -11.26 -11.85 -10.48
CA GLY A 53 -12.66 -12.29 -10.56
C GLY A 53 -13.65 -11.21 -10.99
N SER A 54 -13.19 -10.09 -11.55
CA SER A 54 -14.02 -8.97 -12.02
C SER A 54 -13.53 -8.47 -13.38
N ASN A 55 -14.41 -7.78 -14.12
CA ASN A 55 -14.04 -7.03 -15.34
C ASN A 55 -13.76 -5.54 -15.05
N SER A 56 -13.76 -5.15 -13.77
CA SER A 56 -13.45 -3.79 -13.35
C SER A 56 -11.95 -3.61 -13.14
N LEU A 57 -11.41 -2.48 -13.61
CA LEU A 57 -10.00 -2.14 -13.40
C LEU A 57 -9.68 -1.96 -11.91
N SER A 58 -8.51 -2.48 -11.52
CA SER A 58 -7.96 -2.28 -10.18
C SER A 58 -7.50 -0.83 -9.97
N ASN A 59 -7.49 -0.36 -8.72
CA ASN A 59 -6.82 0.91 -8.36
C ASN A 59 -5.30 0.89 -8.64
N HIS A 60 -4.69 -0.30 -8.77
CA HIS A 60 -3.31 -0.40 -9.27
C HIS A 60 -3.22 0.02 -10.75
N ALA A 61 -4.27 -0.14 -11.55
CA ALA A 61 -4.27 0.22 -12.97
C ALA A 61 -4.30 1.76 -13.17
N SER A 62 -4.77 2.52 -12.17
CA SER A 62 -4.66 3.98 -12.14
C SER A 62 -3.43 4.48 -11.38
N GLY A 63 -2.63 3.57 -10.80
CA GLY A 63 -1.47 3.82 -9.93
C GLY A 63 -1.75 4.73 -8.74
N THR A 64 -2.96 4.61 -8.20
CA THR A 64 -3.41 5.27 -6.96
C THR A 64 -3.47 4.31 -5.77
N ALA A 65 -2.86 3.13 -5.90
CA ALA A 65 -2.76 2.11 -4.86
C ALA A 65 -1.34 1.56 -4.78
N ILE A 66 -0.97 1.14 -3.57
CA ILE A 66 0.26 0.43 -3.28
C ILE A 66 -0.06 -0.77 -2.39
N ASP A 67 0.74 -1.83 -2.52
CA ASP A 67 0.81 -2.92 -1.55
C ASP A 67 2.17 -2.85 -0.85
N LEU A 68 2.17 -3.06 0.46
CA LEU A 68 3.38 -3.08 1.29
C LEU A 68 3.54 -4.49 1.83
N ASN A 69 4.71 -5.11 1.58
CA ASN A 69 5.01 -6.48 1.99
C ASN A 69 3.89 -7.48 1.63
N ALA A 70 3.32 -7.36 0.44
CA ALA A 70 2.12 -8.07 -0.02
C ALA A 70 2.14 -9.60 0.19
N PRO A 71 3.27 -10.32 0.04
CA PRO A 71 3.31 -11.75 0.37
C PRO A 71 2.97 -12.09 1.83
N ARG A 72 3.15 -11.13 2.76
CA ARG A 72 2.75 -11.25 4.18
C ARG A 72 1.28 -10.88 4.42
N HIS A 73 0.68 -10.11 3.52
CA HIS A 73 -0.68 -9.60 3.61
C HIS A 73 -1.51 -9.93 2.36
N PRO A 74 -1.67 -11.23 2.01
CA PRO A 74 -2.39 -11.60 0.81
C PRO A 74 -3.86 -11.20 0.86
N LEU A 75 -4.44 -10.96 -0.32
CA LEU A 75 -5.84 -10.62 -0.49
C LEU A 75 -6.75 -11.64 0.22
N GLY A 76 -7.71 -11.14 1.01
CA GLY A 76 -8.67 -11.97 1.74
C GLY A 76 -8.14 -12.61 3.03
N ALA A 77 -6.86 -12.42 3.37
CA ALA A 77 -6.33 -12.90 4.65
C ALA A 77 -6.63 -11.92 5.80
N PHE A 78 -6.91 -12.48 6.96
CA PHE A 78 -7.17 -11.75 8.20
C PHE A 78 -6.05 -11.98 9.22
N GLY A 79 -5.88 -11.05 10.16
CA GLY A 79 -4.91 -11.18 11.25
C GLY A 79 -3.45 -11.12 10.83
N THR A 80 -3.15 -10.68 9.60
CA THR A 80 -1.77 -10.59 9.09
C THR A 80 -1.00 -9.38 9.64
N VAL A 81 -1.68 -8.44 10.29
CA VAL A 81 -1.08 -7.36 11.09
C VAL A 81 -1.44 -7.52 12.57
N PRO A 82 -0.60 -7.06 13.52
CA PRO A 82 -0.93 -7.07 14.94
C PRO A 82 -2.26 -6.34 15.21
N GLY A 83 -3.17 -6.99 15.94
CA GLY A 83 -4.53 -6.48 16.17
C GLY A 83 -4.57 -5.07 16.78
N HIS A 84 -3.65 -4.77 17.71
CA HIS A 84 -3.55 -3.47 18.36
C HIS A 84 -3.14 -2.32 17.41
N LEU A 85 -2.55 -2.62 16.25
CA LEU A 85 -2.17 -1.61 15.26
C LEU A 85 -3.28 -1.30 14.26
N ARG A 86 -4.33 -2.13 14.15
CA ARG A 86 -5.38 -1.96 13.13
C ARG A 86 -6.01 -0.57 13.17
N GLY A 87 -6.42 -0.11 14.35
CA GLY A 87 -7.03 1.21 14.52
C GLY A 87 -6.08 2.36 14.18
N VAL A 88 -4.77 2.20 14.44
CA VAL A 88 -3.75 3.20 14.11
C VAL A 88 -3.49 3.23 12.61
N ILE A 89 -3.42 2.06 11.96
CA ILE A 89 -3.27 1.93 10.51
C ILE A 89 -4.44 2.59 9.78
N GLU A 90 -5.66 2.27 10.19
CA GLU A 90 -6.88 2.85 9.61
C GLU A 90 -6.93 4.36 9.81
N SER A 91 -6.63 4.85 11.02
CA SER A 91 -6.59 6.28 11.33
C SER A 91 -5.53 7.02 10.51
N LYS A 92 -4.34 6.43 10.33
CA LYS A 92 -3.28 7.03 9.50
C LYS A 92 -3.67 7.08 8.03
N ALA A 93 -4.30 6.02 7.50
CA ALA A 93 -4.80 6.02 6.13
C ALA A 93 -5.85 7.12 5.94
N ALA A 94 -6.85 7.17 6.82
CA ALA A 94 -7.92 8.17 6.77
C ALA A 94 -7.40 9.61 6.85
N ALA A 95 -6.42 9.88 7.73
CA ALA A 95 -5.78 11.19 7.85
C ALA A 95 -5.06 11.65 6.57
N LEU A 96 -4.66 10.72 5.70
CA LEU A 96 -4.06 11.00 4.40
C LEU A 96 -5.09 10.97 3.24
N GLY A 97 -6.38 10.79 3.55
CA GLY A 97 -7.44 10.62 2.54
C GLY A 97 -7.39 9.28 1.81
N LEU A 98 -6.69 8.29 2.38
CA LEU A 98 -6.55 6.95 1.83
C LEU A 98 -7.56 5.98 2.46
N ARG A 99 -7.83 4.89 1.74
CA ARG A 99 -8.54 3.73 2.30
C ARG A 99 -7.55 2.59 2.53
N TRP A 100 -7.73 1.84 3.61
CA TRP A 100 -6.91 0.68 3.93
C TRP A 100 -7.63 -0.62 3.55
N GLY A 101 -6.94 -1.51 2.81
CA GLY A 101 -7.51 -2.77 2.34
C GLY A 101 -7.91 -3.74 3.45
N GLY A 102 -7.32 -3.63 4.65
CA GLY A 102 -7.68 -4.44 5.81
C GLY A 102 -9.06 -4.16 6.42
N SER A 103 -9.76 -3.13 5.92
CA SER A 103 -11.13 -2.76 6.30
C SER A 103 -12.20 -3.23 5.29
N TYR A 104 -11.82 -3.92 4.21
CA TYR A 104 -12.77 -4.47 3.24
C TYR A 104 -13.23 -5.88 3.65
N THR A 105 -14.51 -6.19 3.40
CA THR A 105 -15.18 -7.48 3.68
C THR A 105 -15.57 -8.18 2.40
#